data_AF-A0A1N7K573-F1
#
_entry.id   AF-A0A1N7K573-F1
#
_cell.length_a   1.000
_cell.length_b   1.000
_cell.length_c   1.000
_cell.angle_alpha   90.00
_cell.angle_beta   90.00
_cell.angle_gamma   90.00
#
_symmetry.space_group_name_H-M   'P 1'
#
loop_
_entity.id
_entity.type
_entity.pdbx_description
1 polymer ?
#
loop_
_entity_poly.entity_id
_entity_poly.type
_entity_poly.pdbx_seq_one_letter_code
_entity_poly.pdbx_strand_id
1 'polypeptide(L)'
;MTHAPLPPPGVGSPFLTIDDALILRRGVRGVVAVDVRLIGAHPTAGAEVVAFLEAEGLETSMQRIEHMQPPPLRRLVFRYAGNRAELTVAPNAAD
;
A
#
# COMPACT_ATOMS: atom_id res chain seq x y z
N MET A 1 11.28 32.60 21.64
CA MET A 1 10.38 32.74 20.49
C MET A 1 10.47 31.45 19.70
N THR A 2 9.57 30.50 19.93
CA THR A 2 9.63 29.17 19.31
C THR A 2 8.97 29.24 17.94
N HIS A 3 9.78 29.36 16.88
CA HIS A 3 9.31 29.16 15.52
C HIS A 3 9.29 27.65 15.27
N ALA A 4 8.12 27.03 15.33
CA ALA A 4 7.94 25.68 14.83
C ALA A 4 8.12 25.71 13.29
N PRO A 5 8.95 24.82 12.70
CA PRO A 5 9.16 24.82 11.26
C PRO A 5 7.87 24.45 10.52
N LEU A 6 7.59 25.18 9.44
CA LEU A 6 6.55 24.84 8.48
C LEU A 6 6.77 23.41 7.97
N PRO A 7 5.72 22.58 7.78
CA PRO A 7 5.87 21.27 7.17
C PRO A 7 6.47 21.43 5.77
N PRO A 8 7.43 20.56 5.36
CA PRO A 8 8.06 20.67 4.06
C PRO A 8 7.05 20.47 2.91
N PRO A 9 7.28 21.11 1.75
CA PRO A 9 6.43 20.94 0.58
C PRO A 9 6.58 19.52 0.04
N GLY A 10 5.61 18.68 0.41
CA GLY A 10 5.47 17.29 -0.01
C GLY A 10 4.01 16.86 -0.10
N VAL A 11 3.07 17.82 -0.20
CA VAL A 11 1.67 17.52 -0.52
C VAL A 11 1.58 17.20 -2.02
N GLY A 12 2.26 16.13 -2.43
CA GLY A 12 1.87 15.40 -3.62
C GLY A 12 0.48 14.81 -3.39
N SER A 13 -0.25 14.57 -4.47
CA SER A 13 -1.50 13.81 -4.39
C SER A 13 -1.26 12.51 -3.61
N PRO A 14 -2.19 12.10 -2.73
CA PRO A 14 -2.08 10.85 -1.99
C PRO A 14 -1.86 9.70 -2.98
N PHE A 15 -1.02 8.73 -2.61
CA PHE A 15 -0.80 7.56 -3.45
C PHE A 15 -2.10 6.75 -3.61
N LEU A 16 -2.84 6.62 -2.50
CA LEU A 16 -4.13 5.94 -2.50
C LEU A 16 -5.22 6.87 -3.02
N THR A 17 -5.78 6.50 -4.16
CA THR A 17 -7.01 7.12 -4.67
C THR A 17 -8.25 6.51 -4.04
N ILE A 18 -9.42 7.11 -4.31
CA ILE A 18 -10.71 6.53 -3.89
C ILE A 18 -10.95 5.16 -4.54
N ASP A 19 -10.52 4.97 -5.79
CA ASP A 19 -10.64 3.69 -6.48
C ASP A 19 -9.74 2.62 -5.85
N ASP A 20 -8.50 2.99 -5.53
CA ASP A 20 -7.57 2.11 -4.80
C ASP A 20 -8.18 1.67 -3.46
N ALA A 21 -8.80 2.58 -2.70
CA ALA A 21 -9.48 2.24 -1.45
C ALA A 21 -10.63 1.25 -1.63
N LEU A 22 -11.40 1.35 -2.71
CA LEU A 22 -12.46 0.38 -3.04
C LEU A 22 -11.89 -0.99 -3.40
N ILE A 23 -10.79 -1.03 -4.16
CA ILE A 23 -10.07 -2.25 -4.51
C ILE A 23 -9.55 -2.93 -3.23
N LEU A 24 -8.91 -2.17 -2.34
CA LEU A 24 -8.38 -2.68 -1.08
C LEU A 24 -9.50 -3.27 -0.21
N ARG A 25 -10.60 -2.53 0.01
CA ARG A 25 -11.75 -3.02 0.79
C ARG A 25 -12.35 -4.30 0.23
N ARG A 26 -12.46 -4.39 -1.09
CA ARG A 26 -12.98 -5.60 -1.75
C ARG A 26 -12.00 -6.76 -1.60
N GLY A 27 -10.70 -6.49 -1.72
CA GLY A 27 -9.65 -7.50 -1.62
C GLY A 27 -9.52 -8.10 -0.22
N VAL A 28 -9.72 -7.31 0.84
CA VAL A 28 -9.50 -7.78 2.22
C VAL A 28 -10.73 -8.40 2.89
N ARG A 29 -11.84 -8.61 2.16
CA ARG A 29 -13.02 -9.26 2.73
C ARG A 29 -12.71 -10.69 3.18
N GLY A 30 -12.91 -10.96 4.48
CA GLY A 30 -12.64 -12.27 5.06
C GLY A 30 -11.17 -12.56 5.33
N VAL A 31 -10.29 -11.56 5.13
CA VAL A 31 -8.87 -11.61 5.47
C VAL A 31 -8.71 -11.08 6.90
N VAL A 32 -7.79 -11.67 7.67
CA VAL A 32 -7.42 -11.21 9.02
C VAL A 32 -6.02 -10.60 9.05
N ALA A 33 -5.15 -11.01 8.12
CA ALA A 33 -3.77 -10.55 8.03
C ALA A 33 -3.33 -10.29 6.58
N VAL A 34 -2.56 -9.22 6.36
CA VAL A 34 -2.03 -8.83 5.05
C VAL A 34 -0.53 -8.61 5.10
N ASP A 35 0.20 -9.34 4.26
CA ASP A 35 1.63 -9.12 4.01
C ASP A 35 1.80 -8.21 2.79
N VAL A 36 2.20 -6.96 3.02
CA VAL A 36 2.38 -5.93 2.00
C VAL A 36 3.79 -6.00 1.43
N ARG A 37 3.89 -6.17 0.11
CA ARG A 37 5.14 -6.15 -0.66
C ARG A 37 5.21 -4.91 -1.52
N LEU A 38 5.98 -3.92 -1.10
CA LEU A 38 6.18 -2.68 -1.85
C LEU A 38 7.33 -2.85 -2.84
N ILE A 39 7.04 -2.66 -4.14
CA ILE A 39 8.06 -2.63 -5.20
C ILE A 39 8.62 -1.21 -5.34
N GLY A 40 9.94 -1.08 -5.24
CA GLY A 40 10.64 0.19 -5.41
C GLY A 40 10.54 1.13 -4.21
N ALA A 41 10.77 2.42 -4.45
CA ALA A 41 10.99 3.43 -3.41
C ALA A 41 10.00 4.62 -3.46
N HIS A 42 8.70 4.34 -3.65
CA HIS A 42 7.70 5.40 -3.56
C HIS A 42 7.63 5.95 -2.13
N PRO A 43 7.69 7.29 -1.94
CA PRO A 43 7.90 7.90 -0.63
C PRO A 43 6.79 7.60 0.39
N THR A 44 5.54 7.52 -0.06
CA THR A 44 4.36 7.38 0.83
C THR A 44 3.53 6.12 0.62
N ALA A 45 3.76 5.36 -0.45
CA ALA A 45 2.80 4.32 -0.89
C ALA A 45 2.65 3.20 0.14
N GLY A 46 3.77 2.71 0.69
CA GLY A 46 3.74 1.67 1.72
C GLY A 46 3.06 2.15 3.00
N ALA A 47 3.36 3.38 3.44
CA ALA A 47 2.78 3.94 4.66
C ALA A 47 1.26 4.16 4.51
N GLU A 48 0.81 4.69 3.37
CA GLU A 48 -0.62 4.90 3.10
C GLU A 48 -1.38 3.57 3.03
N VAL A 49 -0.82 2.56 2.35
CA VAL A 49 -1.43 1.22 2.25
C VAL A 49 -1.51 0.53 3.61
N VAL A 50 -0.42 0.55 4.39
CA VAL A 50 -0.41 -0.05 5.74
C VAL A 50 -1.42 0.64 6.65
N ALA A 51 -1.40 1.97 6.71
CA ALA A 51 -2.34 2.74 7.55
C ALA A 51 -3.80 2.47 7.17
N PHE A 52 -4.10 2.31 5.87
CA PHE A 52 -5.43 1.94 5.40
C PHE A 52 -5.85 0.55 5.91
N LEU A 53 -4.97 -0.44 5.77
CA LEU A 53 -5.26 -1.82 6.15
C LEU A 53 -5.40 -1.99 7.67
N GLU A 54 -4.56 -1.32 8.45
CA GLU A 54 -4.66 -1.29 9.92
C GLU A 54 -5.97 -0.61 10.38
N ALA A 55 -6.41 0.45 9.70
CA ALA A 55 -7.70 1.10 9.98
C ALA A 55 -8.91 0.21 9.69
N GLU A 56 -8.79 -0.74 8.75
CA GLU A 56 -9.80 -1.78 8.49
C GLU A 56 -9.70 -2.96 9.48
N GLY A 57 -8.78 -2.89 10.46
CA GLY A 57 -8.65 -3.86 11.56
C GLY A 57 -7.81 -5.10 11.23
N LEU A 58 -6.95 -5.02 10.21
CA LEU A 58 -6.14 -6.14 9.74
C LEU A 58 -4.76 -6.15 10.40
N GLU A 59 -4.23 -7.34 10.68
CA GLU A 59 -2.82 -7.49 11.03
C GLU A 59 -1.95 -7.25 9.78
N THR A 60 -1.06 -6.26 9.81
CA THR A 60 -0.22 -5.96 8.64
C THR A 60 1.26 -6.21 8.90
N SER A 61 1.96 -6.72 7.88
CA SER A 61 3.42 -6.73 7.82
C SER A 61 3.85 -6.14 6.49
N MET A 62 4.92 -5.34 6.48
CA MET A 62 5.40 -4.69 5.26
C MET A 62 6.85 -5.09 4.96
N GLN A 63 7.07 -5.48 3.71
CA GLN A 63 8.40 -5.75 3.16
C GLN A 63 8.61 -4.94 1.88
N ARG A 64 9.78 -4.34 1.74
CA ARG A 64 10.17 -3.67 0.49
C ARG A 64 10.99 -4.63 -0.36
N ILE A 65 10.69 -4.66 -1.65
CA ILE A 65 11.44 -5.40 -2.66
C ILE A 65 11.89 -4.46 -3.77
N GLU A 66 13.07 -4.69 -4.32
CA GLU A 66 13.67 -3.81 -5.33
C GLU A 66 12.97 -3.95 -6.69
N HIS A 67 12.66 -5.17 -7.08
CA HIS A 67 12.07 -5.48 -8.39
C HIS A 67 11.29 -6.80 -8.35
N MET A 68 10.37 -6.98 -9.31
CA MET A 68 9.62 -8.22 -9.52
C MET A 68 9.68 -8.63 -11.00
N GLN A 69 9.91 -9.93 -11.27
CA GLN A 69 9.88 -10.50 -12.62
C GLN A 69 8.84 -11.63 -12.69
N PRO A 70 7.93 -11.62 -13.68
CA PRO A 70 7.66 -10.52 -14.62
C PRO A 70 7.17 -9.25 -13.89
N PRO A 71 7.29 -8.05 -14.52
CA PRO A 71 6.81 -6.82 -13.91
C PRO A 71 5.31 -6.91 -13.62
N PRO A 72 4.85 -6.32 -12.51
CA PRO A 72 3.43 -6.31 -12.17
C PRO A 72 2.63 -5.54 -13.21
N LEU A 73 1.51 -6.14 -13.65
CA LEU A 73 0.61 -5.54 -14.63
C LEU A 73 -0.34 -4.51 -14.03
N ARG A 74 -0.46 -4.48 -12.69
CA ARG A 74 -1.34 -3.56 -11.95
C ARG A 74 -0.62 -3.01 -10.73
N ARG A 75 -1.04 -1.82 -10.31
CA ARG A 75 -0.52 -1.14 -9.11
C ARG A 75 -0.80 -1.89 -7.82
N LEU A 76 -1.94 -2.59 -7.72
CA LEU A 76 -2.33 -3.38 -6.55
C LEU A 76 -2.68 -4.80 -6.99
N VAL A 77 -2.01 -5.80 -6.42
CA VAL A 77 -2.25 -7.22 -6.72
C VAL A 77 -2.37 -8.02 -5.43
N PHE A 78 -3.50 -8.69 -5.25
CA PHE A 78 -3.73 -9.60 -4.14
C PHE A 78 -3.46 -11.05 -4.52
N ARG A 79 -2.88 -11.79 -3.58
CA ARG A 79 -2.79 -13.25 -3.60
C ARG A 79 -3.27 -13.77 -2.26
N TYR A 80 -4.10 -14.80 -2.26
CA TYR A 80 -4.78 -15.27 -1.06
C TYR A 80 -4.22 -16.63 -0.62
N ALA A 81 -4.04 -16.78 0.68
CA ALA A 81 -3.64 -18.01 1.35
C ALA A 81 -4.51 -18.22 2.59
N GLY A 82 -5.71 -18.77 2.39
CA GLY A 82 -6.70 -18.91 3.45
C GLY A 82 -7.26 -17.55 3.89
N ASN A 83 -7.13 -17.24 5.19
CA ASN A 83 -7.54 -15.96 5.77
C ASN A 83 -6.42 -14.90 5.74
N ARG A 84 -5.33 -15.15 5.02
CA ARG A 84 -4.20 -14.24 4.85
C ARG A 84 -4.08 -13.81 3.39
N ALA A 85 -3.67 -12.57 3.16
CA ALA A 85 -3.40 -12.08 1.81
C ALA A 85 -1.99 -11.50 1.67
N GLU A 86 -1.31 -11.79 0.57
CA GLU A 86 -0.14 -11.05 0.12
C GLU A 86 -0.62 -9.94 -0.82
N LEU A 87 -0.31 -8.69 -0.48
CA LEU A 87 -0.61 -7.52 -1.31
C LEU A 87 0.68 -6.99 -1.91
N THR A 88 0.84 -7.13 -3.23
CA THR A 88 1.92 -6.45 -3.95
C THR A 88 1.47 -5.05 -4.34
N VAL A 89 2.24 -4.05 -3.92
CA VAL A 89 2.07 -2.64 -4.26
C VAL A 89 3.17 -2.24 -5.23
N ALA A 90 2.77 -1.87 -6.45
CA ALA A 90 3.65 -1.53 -7.55
C ALA A 90 3.38 -0.09 -8.01
N PRO A 91 4.00 0.93 -7.41
CA PRO A 91 3.66 2.32 -7.65
C PRO A 91 3.84 2.79 -9.09
N ASN A 92 4.79 2.14 -9.80
CA ASN A 92 5.15 2.46 -11.18
C ASN A 92 4.51 1.52 -12.21
N ALA A 93 3.65 0.58 -11.79
CA ALA A 93 2.91 -0.25 -12.74
C ALA A 93 1.87 0.59 -13.47
N ALA A 94 1.57 0.23 -14.71
CA ALA A 94 0.48 0.85 -15.46
C ALA A 94 -0.87 0.63 -14.75
N ASP A 95 -1.78 1.59 -14.92
CA ASP A 95 -3.18 1.51 -14.48
C ASP A 95 -3.96 0.47 -15.32
#